data_AF-A0A1C5GZA5-F1
#
_entry.id   AF-A0A1C5GZA5-F1
#
_cell.length_a   1.000
_cell.length_b   1.000
_cell.length_c   1.000
_cell.angle_alpha   90.00
_cell.angle_beta   90.00
_cell.angle_gamma   90.00
#
_symmetry.space_group_name_H-M   'P 1'
#
loop_
_entity.id
_entity.type
_entity.pdbx_description
1 polymer ?
#
loop_
_entity_poly.entity_id
_entity_poly.type
_entity_poly.pdbx_seq_one_letter_code
_entity_poly.pdbx_strand_id
1 'polypeptide(L)'
;MQNVTSHDGRTWRVGRRRLAWQPRMPRWVRKLWWVADGLSDPITGLLALLAVIAMLPGLLWYGLNWLACLLATPLAWLGRVAFGRPVPVVAYPEDAKHTEYWGAADGIAAADELAREVIGEIRDRGLPLSLTAPAVPAAFEQDPSEQPVLGRITSRLQRDSKG
;
A
#
# COMPACT_ATOMS: atom_id res chain seq x y z
N MET A 1 -11.00 8.68 5.38
CA MET A 1 -11.09 7.23 5.16
C MET A 1 -11.91 6.66 6.30
N GLN A 2 -12.80 5.73 5.99
CA GLN A 2 -13.61 5.02 6.97
C GLN A 2 -13.14 3.56 6.99
N ASN A 3 -13.13 2.96 8.17
CA ASN A 3 -12.87 1.54 8.32
C ASN A 3 -14.22 0.80 8.29
N VAL A 4 -14.29 -0.30 7.55
CA VAL A 4 -15.50 -1.11 7.38
C VAL A 4 -15.12 -2.56 7.55
N THR A 5 -15.84 -3.28 8.39
CA THR A 5 -15.67 -4.72 8.54
C THR A 5 -16.66 -5.44 7.63
N SER A 6 -16.18 -6.36 6.80
CA SER A 6 -17.03 -7.23 5.98
C SER A 6 -17.70 -8.31 6.84
N HIS A 7 -18.71 -8.99 6.30
CA HIS A 7 -19.35 -10.14 6.96
C HIS A 7 -18.37 -11.30 7.23
N ASP A 8 -17.32 -11.44 6.42
CA ASP A 8 -16.23 -12.41 6.62
C ASP A 8 -15.24 -12.02 7.73
N GLY A 9 -15.47 -10.90 8.42
CA GLY A 9 -14.60 -10.40 9.50
C GLY A 9 -13.35 -9.66 9.02
N ARG A 10 -13.18 -9.42 7.72
CA ARG A 10 -12.05 -8.64 7.19
C ARG A 10 -12.30 -7.15 7.35
N THR A 11 -11.28 -6.40 7.80
CA THR A 11 -11.35 -4.95 7.87
C THR A 11 -10.84 -4.32 6.59
N TRP A 12 -11.62 -3.39 6.05
CA TRP A 12 -11.33 -2.62 4.85
C TRP A 12 -11.20 -1.15 5.19
N ARG A 13 -10.36 -0.43 4.44
CA ARG A 13 -10.27 1.03 4.49
C ARG A 13 -10.76 1.59 3.18
N VAL A 14 -11.81 2.41 3.24
CA VAL A 14 -12.44 3.02 2.08
C VAL A 14 -12.34 4.54 2.18
N GLY A 15 -12.06 5.20 1.06
CA GLY A 15 -12.28 6.63 0.95
C GLY A 15 -11.64 7.28 -0.25
N ARG A 16 -11.75 8.60 -0.31
CA ARG A 16 -11.13 9.42 -1.35
C ARG A 16 -9.62 9.52 -1.15
N ARG A 17 -8.86 9.46 -2.25
CA ARG A 17 -7.41 9.69 -2.21
C ARG A 17 -7.12 11.20 -2.17
N ARG A 18 -6.69 11.68 -0.99
CA ARG A 18 -6.39 13.10 -0.76
C ARG A 18 -5.04 13.53 -1.31
N LEU A 19 -4.04 12.64 -1.26
CA LEU A 19 -2.69 12.94 -1.73
C LEU A 19 -2.57 12.73 -3.24
N ALA A 20 -1.71 13.53 -3.88
CA ALA A 20 -1.41 13.40 -5.30
C ALA A 20 -0.82 12.01 -5.63
N TRP A 21 0.15 11.57 -4.82
CA TRP A 21 0.63 10.19 -4.77
C TRP A 21 0.86 9.78 -3.31
N GLN A 22 1.18 8.52 -3.07
CA GLN A 22 1.59 8.08 -1.75
C GLN A 22 3.01 7.52 -1.87
N PRO A 23 4.03 8.21 -1.33
CA PRO A 23 5.38 7.67 -1.31
C PRO A 23 5.39 6.35 -0.55
N ARG A 24 5.75 5.26 -1.23
CA ARG A 24 5.82 3.93 -0.62
C ARG A 24 7.00 3.90 0.34
N MET A 25 6.73 3.54 1.60
CA MET A 25 7.78 3.42 2.61
C MET A 25 8.71 2.27 2.22
N PRO A 26 10.02 2.51 2.04
CA PRO A 26 10.96 1.45 1.72
C PRO A 26 11.01 0.41 2.84
N ARG A 27 11.13 -0.88 2.48
CA ARG A 27 11.16 -1.99 3.46
C ARG A 27 12.28 -1.82 4.50
N TRP A 28 13.42 -1.25 4.12
CA TRP A 28 14.56 -1.04 4.99
C TRP A 28 14.30 0.03 6.08
N VAL A 29 13.53 1.09 5.78
CA VAL A 29 13.16 2.12 6.78
C VAL A 29 12.32 1.49 7.90
N ARG A 30 11.43 0.55 7.55
CA ARG A 30 10.62 -0.17 8.54
C ARG A 30 11.48 -1.03 9.46
N LYS A 31 12.55 -1.64 8.95
CA LYS A 31 13.51 -2.42 9.76
C LYS A 31 14.27 -1.54 10.74
N LEU A 32 14.58 -0.29 10.36
CA LEU A 32 15.34 0.65 11.20
C LEU A 32 14.66 0.94 12.54
N TRP A 33 13.32 1.00 12.57
CA TRP A 33 12.56 1.23 13.80
C TRP A 33 12.80 0.15 14.86
N TRP A 34 13.00 -1.10 14.46
CA TRP A 34 13.26 -2.22 15.39
C TRP A 34 14.69 -2.21 15.94
N VAL A 35 15.63 -1.55 15.27
CA VAL A 35 17.04 -1.50 15.70
C VAL A 35 17.24 -0.48 16.83
N ALA A 36 16.36 0.51 16.95
CA ALA A 36 16.46 1.56 17.96
C ALA A 36 16.28 1.05 19.41
N ASP A 37 15.58 -0.08 19.60
CA ASP A 37 15.29 -0.62 20.94
C ASP A 37 16.49 -1.36 21.58
N GLY A 38 17.54 -1.68 20.82
CA GLY A 38 18.69 -2.50 21.26
C GLY A 38 19.94 -1.72 21.70
N LEU A 39 19.84 -0.43 22.00
CA LEU A 39 20.99 0.49 22.16
C LEU A 39 21.71 0.44 23.54
N SER A 40 21.73 -0.70 24.23
CA SER A 40 22.35 -0.79 25.57
C SER A 40 23.87 -1.02 25.58
N ASP A 41 24.47 -1.47 24.47
CA ASP A 41 25.91 -1.74 24.34
C ASP A 41 26.61 -0.65 23.50
N PRO A 42 27.74 -0.05 23.96
CA PRO A 42 28.49 0.95 23.21
C PRO A 42 28.94 0.49 21.81
N ILE A 43 29.27 -0.80 21.62
CA ILE A 43 29.66 -1.33 20.31
C ILE A 43 28.45 -1.36 19.38
N THR A 44 27.31 -1.84 19.87
CA THR A 44 26.03 -1.81 19.13
C THR A 44 25.62 -0.38 18.79
N GLY A 45 25.82 0.56 19.71
CA GLY A 45 25.56 1.99 19.49
C GLY A 45 26.38 2.58 18.34
N LEU A 46 27.70 2.28 18.28
CA LEU A 46 28.56 2.75 17.19
C LEU A 46 28.15 2.17 15.83
N LEU A 47 27.84 0.87 15.78
CA LEU A 47 27.39 0.22 14.55
C LEU A 47 26.03 0.78 14.07
N ALA A 48 25.11 1.03 15.00
CA ALA A 48 23.83 1.67 14.69
C ALA A 48 24.03 3.08 14.12
N LEU A 49 24.93 3.88 14.70
CA LEU A 49 25.25 5.22 14.20
C LEU A 49 25.80 5.18 12.77
N LEU A 50 26.76 4.29 12.48
CA LEU A 50 27.32 4.13 11.14
C LEU A 50 26.25 3.70 10.12
N ALA A 51 25.37 2.78 10.51
CA ALA A 51 24.24 2.37 9.68
C ALA A 51 23.28 3.53 9.37
N VAL A 52 22.97 4.37 10.37
CA VAL A 52 22.14 5.56 10.17
C VAL A 52 22.80 6.54 9.20
N ILE A 53 24.10 6.81 9.35
CA ILE A 53 24.85 7.70 8.43
C ILE A 53 24.83 7.14 7.01
N ALA A 54 25.07 5.84 6.83
CA ALA A 54 25.04 5.20 5.52
C ALA A 54 23.65 5.25 4.86
N MET A 55 22.57 5.19 5.67
CA MET A 55 21.19 5.28 5.18
C MET A 55 20.67 6.71 5.02
N LEU A 56 21.39 7.70 5.55
CA LEU A 56 20.99 9.11 5.56
C LEU A 56 20.62 9.66 4.17
N PRO A 57 21.38 9.39 3.09
CA PRO A 57 21.01 9.87 1.75
C PRO A 57 19.66 9.33 1.28
N GLY A 58 19.38 8.05 1.57
CA GLY A 58 18.09 7.42 1.26
C GLY A 58 16.94 8.01 2.08
N LEU A 59 17.19 8.33 3.35
CA LEU A 59 16.23 8.98 4.24
C LEU A 59 15.91 10.41 3.75
N LEU A 60 16.95 11.17 3.38
CA LEU A 60 16.82 12.52 2.83
C LEU A 60 16.04 12.50 1.52
N TRP A 61 16.37 11.58 0.61
CA TRP A 61 15.64 11.41 -0.64
C TRP A 61 14.15 11.08 -0.40
N TYR A 62 13.88 10.18 0.54
CA TYR A 62 12.51 9.84 0.92
C TYR A 62 11.75 11.03 1.52
N GLY A 63 12.42 11.81 2.39
CA GLY A 63 11.88 13.05 2.94
C GLY A 63 11.57 14.09 1.87
N LEU A 64 12.46 14.28 0.90
CA LEU A 64 12.24 15.17 -0.25
C LEU A 64 11.07 14.70 -1.13
N ASN A 65 10.91 13.39 -1.33
CA ASN A 65 9.77 12.85 -2.09
C ASN A 65 8.43 13.11 -1.36
N TRP A 66 8.41 12.97 -0.03
CA TRP A 66 7.27 13.37 0.78
C TRP A 66 6.99 14.87 0.72
N LEU A 67 8.03 15.70 0.82
CA LEU A 67 7.90 17.14 0.71
C LEU A 67 7.32 17.54 -0.66
N ALA A 68 7.84 16.96 -1.74
CA ALA A 68 7.31 17.14 -3.09
C ALA A 68 5.83 16.68 -3.18
N CYS A 69 5.47 15.56 -2.55
CA CYS A 69 4.09 15.08 -2.49
C CYS A 69 3.16 16.06 -1.79
N LEU A 70 3.59 16.61 -0.66
CA LEU A 70 2.82 17.57 0.11
C LEU A 70 2.65 18.89 -0.65
N LEU A 71 3.69 19.37 -1.34
CA LEU A 71 3.62 20.57 -2.18
C LEU A 71 2.78 20.37 -3.45
N ALA A 72 2.85 19.19 -4.06
CA ALA A 72 2.08 18.88 -5.25
C ALA A 72 0.61 18.58 -4.94
N THR A 73 0.26 18.18 -3.72
CA THR A 73 -1.13 17.88 -3.32
C THR A 73 -2.08 19.07 -3.48
N PRO A 74 -1.79 20.28 -2.96
CA PRO A 74 -2.67 21.45 -3.17
C PRO A 74 -2.73 21.85 -4.65
N LEU A 75 -1.61 21.76 -5.39
CA LEU A 75 -1.59 22.05 -6.83
C LEU A 75 -2.44 21.05 -7.62
N ALA A 76 -2.34 19.76 -7.31
CA ALA A 76 -3.15 18.71 -7.92
C ALA A 76 -4.64 18.89 -7.58
N TRP A 77 -4.94 19.31 -6.35
CA TRP A 77 -6.32 19.62 -5.95
C TRP A 77 -6.86 20.83 -6.71
N LEU A 78 -6.10 21.92 -6.80
CA LEU A 78 -6.46 23.12 -7.56
C LEU A 78 -6.68 22.78 -9.04
N GLY A 79 -5.79 21.98 -9.63
CA GLY A 79 -5.93 21.50 -10.99
C GLY A 79 -7.17 20.61 -11.18
N ARG A 80 -7.52 19.76 -10.21
CA ARG A 80 -8.78 18.99 -10.30
C ARG A 80 -10.01 19.90 -10.33
N VAL A 81 -10.03 20.94 -9.50
CA VAL A 81 -11.12 21.91 -9.47
C VAL A 81 -11.17 22.72 -10.77
N ALA A 82 -10.03 23.20 -11.27
CA ALA A 82 -9.96 24.02 -12.47
C ALA A 82 -10.27 23.26 -13.78
N PHE A 83 -9.84 21.99 -13.88
CA PHE A 83 -9.97 21.19 -15.10
C PHE A 83 -11.10 20.15 -15.03
N GLY A 84 -11.92 20.14 -13.98
CA GLY A 84 -13.01 19.17 -13.81
C GLY A 84 -12.54 17.72 -13.78
N ARG A 85 -11.32 17.45 -13.29
CA ARG A 85 -10.79 16.07 -13.29
C ARG A 85 -11.52 15.19 -12.26
N PRO A 86 -11.73 13.91 -12.56
CA PRO A 86 -12.44 13.01 -11.68
C PRO A 86 -11.67 12.79 -10.37
N VAL A 87 -12.43 12.61 -9.29
CA VAL A 87 -11.93 12.43 -7.93
C VAL A 87 -11.74 10.94 -7.67
N PRO A 88 -10.52 10.48 -7.34
CA PRO A 88 -10.23 9.07 -7.11
C PRO A 88 -10.80 8.56 -5.77
N VAL A 89 -11.47 7.42 -5.82
CA VAL A 89 -11.93 6.62 -4.69
C VAL A 89 -11.12 5.34 -4.64
N VAL A 90 -10.66 4.98 -3.45
CA VAL A 90 -9.84 3.79 -3.22
C VAL A 90 -10.40 2.95 -2.08
N ALA A 91 -10.31 1.64 -2.24
CA ALA A 91 -10.55 0.67 -1.19
C ALA A 91 -9.40 -0.33 -1.15
N TYR A 92 -8.93 -0.65 0.05
CA TYR A 92 -7.96 -1.72 0.25
C TYR A 92 -8.23 -2.43 1.57
N PRO A 93 -8.00 -3.75 1.63
CA PRO A 93 -8.17 -4.49 2.85
C PRO A 93 -6.95 -4.27 3.77
N GLU A 94 -7.14 -4.27 5.10
CA GLU A 94 -6.07 -3.95 6.06
C GLU A 94 -4.98 -5.03 6.12
N ASP A 95 -5.34 -6.28 5.85
CA ASP A 95 -4.44 -7.44 5.75
C ASP A 95 -3.62 -7.44 4.46
N ALA A 96 -4.18 -6.96 3.34
CA ALA A 96 -3.50 -6.86 2.06
C ALA A 96 -3.48 -5.43 1.51
N LYS A 97 -2.74 -4.54 2.19
CA LYS A 97 -2.57 -3.11 1.80
C LYS A 97 -2.01 -2.88 0.38
N HIS A 98 -1.47 -3.91 -0.27
CA HIS A 98 -0.95 -3.84 -1.64
C HIS A 98 -2.02 -4.09 -2.70
N THR A 99 -3.19 -4.56 -2.28
CA THR A 99 -4.33 -4.88 -3.12
C THR A 99 -5.27 -3.67 -3.12
N GLU A 100 -4.91 -2.64 -3.89
CA GLU A 100 -5.67 -1.39 -3.99
C GLU A 100 -6.70 -1.48 -5.13
N TYR A 101 -7.98 -1.44 -4.77
CA TYR A 101 -9.09 -1.25 -5.72
C TYR A 101 -9.27 0.25 -5.98
N TRP A 102 -9.44 0.61 -7.24
CA TRP A 102 -9.46 2.02 -7.66
C TRP A 102 -10.67 2.31 -8.54
N GLY A 103 -11.30 3.45 -8.28
CA GLY A 103 -12.34 4.03 -9.12
C GLY A 103 -12.24 5.54 -9.10
N ALA A 104 -13.00 6.21 -9.95
CA ALA A 104 -13.06 7.66 -9.97
C ALA A 104 -14.47 8.14 -10.28
N ALA A 105 -14.85 9.29 -9.73
CA ALA A 105 -16.16 9.88 -9.93
C ALA A 105 -16.03 11.38 -10.21
N ASP A 106 -16.99 11.93 -10.96
CA ASP A 106 -16.97 13.33 -11.38
C ASP A 106 -17.43 14.25 -10.24
N GLY A 107 -16.43 14.80 -9.54
CA GLY A 107 -16.64 15.74 -8.44
C GLY A 107 -16.70 15.09 -7.05
N ILE A 108 -16.74 15.96 -6.05
CA ILE A 108 -16.64 15.57 -4.63
C ILE A 108 -17.88 14.80 -4.19
N ALA A 109 -19.09 15.27 -4.55
CA ALA A 109 -20.34 14.64 -4.16
C ALA A 109 -20.48 13.24 -4.74
N ALA A 110 -20.21 13.07 -6.04
CA ALA A 110 -20.23 11.77 -6.71
C ALA A 110 -19.19 10.80 -6.11
N ALA A 111 -18.00 11.29 -5.75
CA ALA A 111 -17.00 10.45 -5.09
C ALA A 111 -17.40 10.05 -3.65
N ASP A 112 -18.11 10.90 -2.92
CA ASP A 112 -18.64 10.57 -1.59
C ASP A 112 -19.84 9.61 -1.68
N GLU A 113 -20.60 9.64 -2.78
CA GLU A 113 -21.63 8.65 -3.10
C GLU A 113 -21.03 7.29 -3.47
N LEU A 114 -20.08 7.27 -4.41
CA LEU A 114 -19.35 6.05 -4.79
C LEU A 114 -18.65 5.43 -3.57
N ALA A 115 -18.07 6.22 -2.68
CA ALA A 115 -17.48 5.71 -1.46
C ALA A 115 -18.52 5.05 -0.53
N ARG A 116 -19.73 5.61 -0.41
CA ARG A 116 -20.82 5.02 0.39
C ARG A 116 -21.35 3.74 -0.23
N GLU A 117 -21.48 3.70 -1.55
CA GLU A 117 -21.85 2.51 -2.31
C GLU A 117 -20.85 1.37 -2.06
N VAL A 118 -19.56 1.63 -2.24
CA VAL A 118 -18.48 0.66 -1.99
C VAL A 118 -18.46 0.15 -0.55
N ILE A 119 -18.77 1.01 0.43
CA ILE A 119 -18.91 0.60 1.83
C ILE A 119 -20.06 -0.40 2.00
N GLY A 120 -21.19 -0.18 1.33
CA GLY A 120 -22.32 -1.11 1.30
C GLY A 120 -21.92 -2.45 0.66
N GLU A 121 -21.26 -2.40 -0.51
CA GLU A 121 -20.80 -3.61 -1.20
C GLU A 121 -19.83 -4.44 -0.37
N ILE A 122 -18.87 -3.81 0.31
CA ILE A 122 -17.92 -4.52 1.17
C ILE A 122 -18.64 -5.14 2.37
N ARG A 123 -19.62 -4.45 2.95
CA ARG A 123 -20.39 -4.99 4.08
C ARG A 123 -21.20 -6.22 3.64
N ASP A 124 -21.91 -6.09 2.52
CA ASP A 124 -22.89 -7.09 2.06
C ASP A 124 -22.22 -8.26 1.34
N ARG A 125 -21.17 -8.01 0.56
CA ARG A 125 -20.53 -8.99 -0.35
C ARG A 125 -19.05 -9.23 -0.07
N GLY A 126 -18.44 -8.48 0.84
CA GLY A 126 -17.02 -8.63 1.20
C GLY A 126 -16.04 -8.05 0.20
N LEU A 127 -16.51 -7.46 -0.91
CA LEU A 127 -15.68 -6.98 -2.02
C LEU A 127 -16.25 -5.68 -2.62
N PRO A 128 -15.38 -4.74 -3.06
CA PRO A 128 -15.78 -3.50 -3.73
C PRO A 128 -15.95 -3.71 -5.24
N LEU A 129 -17.17 -4.02 -5.71
CA LEU A 129 -17.44 -4.39 -7.10
C LEU A 129 -17.54 -3.17 -8.02
N SER A 130 -17.96 -2.02 -7.49
CA SER A 130 -18.01 -0.74 -8.23
C SER A 130 -16.63 -0.11 -8.45
N LEU A 131 -15.55 -0.73 -7.95
CA LEU A 131 -14.18 -0.30 -8.21
C LEU A 131 -13.47 -1.26 -9.17
N THR A 132 -12.57 -0.72 -9.99
CA THR A 132 -11.70 -1.53 -10.83
C THR A 132 -10.80 -2.38 -9.95
N ALA A 133 -10.75 -3.68 -10.26
CA ALA A 133 -9.89 -4.63 -9.59
C ALA A 133 -8.41 -4.15 -9.62
N PRO A 134 -7.63 -4.46 -8.58
CA PRO A 134 -6.23 -4.10 -8.51
C PRO A 134 -5.51 -4.63 -9.77
N ALA A 135 -4.88 -3.71 -10.51
CA ALA A 135 -3.89 -4.11 -11.48
C ALA A 135 -2.75 -4.76 -10.70
N VAL A 136 -2.63 -6.09 -10.76
CA VAL A 136 -1.47 -6.81 -10.21
C VAL A 136 -0.25 -6.17 -10.89
N PRO A 137 0.59 -5.41 -10.17
CA PRO A 137 1.73 -4.79 -10.82
C PRO A 137 2.62 -5.96 -11.25
N ALA A 138 3.00 -6.04 -12.53
CA ALA A 138 3.84 -7.12 -13.05
C ALA A 138 5.14 -7.33 -12.24
N ALA A 139 5.58 -6.31 -11.50
CA ALA A 139 6.70 -6.38 -10.55
C ALA A 139 6.42 -7.21 -9.26
N PHE A 140 5.21 -7.75 -9.08
CA PHE A 140 4.82 -8.69 -8.03
C PHE A 140 4.40 -10.06 -8.59
N GLU A 141 4.73 -10.35 -9.85
CA GLU A 141 4.87 -11.74 -10.27
C GLU A 141 5.88 -12.37 -9.32
N GLN A 142 5.34 -13.21 -8.43
CA GLN A 142 5.99 -13.71 -7.22
C GLN A 142 7.41 -14.11 -7.54
N ASP A 143 8.39 -13.61 -6.78
CA ASP A 143 9.69 -14.27 -6.76
C ASP A 143 9.41 -15.73 -6.36
N PRO A 144 9.66 -16.72 -7.25
CA PRO A 144 9.42 -18.13 -6.93
C PRO A 144 10.23 -18.59 -5.71
N SER A 145 11.17 -17.77 -5.23
CA SER A 145 11.88 -17.94 -3.97
C SER A 145 11.02 -17.78 -2.70
N GLU A 146 9.85 -17.13 -2.76
CA GLU A 146 8.92 -16.99 -1.61
C GLU A 146 7.81 -18.05 -1.56
N GLN A 147 7.72 -18.97 -2.54
CA GLN A 147 6.87 -20.16 -2.38
C GLN A 147 7.37 -20.98 -1.17
N PRO A 148 6.49 -21.35 -0.23
CA PRO A 148 6.88 -22.16 0.93
C PRO A 148 7.59 -23.42 0.42
N VAL A 149 8.71 -23.77 1.05
CA VAL A 149 9.60 -24.88 0.63
C VAL A 149 8.81 -26.17 0.33
N LEU A 150 7.70 -26.40 1.03
CA LEU A 150 6.75 -27.50 0.82
C LEU A 150 6.15 -27.55 -0.61
N GLY A 151 5.90 -26.40 -1.26
CA GLY A 151 5.44 -26.33 -2.66
C GLY A 151 6.52 -26.73 -3.67
N ARG A 152 7.80 -26.49 -3.37
CA ARG A 152 8.93 -26.94 -4.22
C ARG A 152 9.22 -28.42 -4.05
N ILE A 153 8.98 -28.99 -2.87
CA ILE A 153 9.16 -30.43 -2.62
C ILE A 153 8.06 -31.24 -3.31
N THR A 154 6.81 -30.80 -3.21
CA THR A 154 5.67 -31.50 -3.84
C THR A 154 5.73 -31.48 -5.37
N SER A 155 6.13 -30.36 -5.97
CA SER A 155 6.32 -30.26 -7.43
C SER A 155 7.50 -31.08 -7.97
N ARG A 156 8.56 -31.31 -7.18
CA ARG A 156 9.63 -32.26 -7.54
C ARG A 156 9.17 -33.72 -7.44
N LEU A 157 8.49 -34.09 -6.36
CA LEU A 157 7.99 -35.47 -6.18
C LEU A 157 6.97 -35.88 -7.24
N GLN A 158 6.13 -34.94 -7.70
CA GLN A 158 5.14 -35.21 -8.74
C GLN A 158 5.75 -35.35 -10.14
N ARG A 159 6.96 -34.81 -10.37
CA ARG A 159 7.71 -34.97 -11.63
C ARG A 159 8.41 -36.33 -11.68
N ASP A 160 8.94 -36.82 -10.56
CA ASP A 160 9.64 -38.10 -10.49
C ASP A 160 8.69 -39.32 -10.45
N SER A 161 7.41 -39.13 -10.09
CA SER A 161 6.40 -40.20 -10.09
C SER A 161 5.82 -40.53 -11.48
N LYS A 162 6.17 -39.77 -12.52
CA LYS A 162 5.65 -39.94 -13.90
C LYS A 162 6.67 -40.47 -14.91
N GLY A 163 7.88 -40.78 -14.48
CA GLY A 163 8.89 -41.51 -15.25
C GLY A 163 9.00 -42.94 -14.77
#